data_AF-I3SNN5-F1
#
_entry.id   AF-I3SNN5-F1
#
_cell.length_a   1.000
_cell.length_b   1.000
_cell.length_c   1.000
_cell.angle_alpha   90.00
_cell.angle_beta   90.00
_cell.angle_gamma   90.00
#
_symmetry.space_group_name_H-M   'P 1'
#
loop_
_entity.id
_entity.type
_entity.pdbx_description
1 polymer ?
#
loop_
_entity_poly.entity_id
_entity_poly.type
_entity_poly.pdbx_seq_one_letter_code
_entity_poly.pdbx_strand_id
1 'polypeptide(L)'
;MATNLQMTPQLEQIHGEIRDHFRALANGFQKLDKIKDSNRQSTQLEELTGKMRECKRLIKEFDREIKDEEGRNPPRSEQATQ
;
A
#
# COMPACT_ATOMS: atom_id res chain seq x y z
N MET A 1 -6.93 -12.20 -18.98
CA MET A 1 -7.37 -13.02 -17.85
C MET A 1 -6.90 -12.30 -16.60
N ALA A 2 -7.81 -11.98 -15.68
CA ALA A 2 -7.40 -11.47 -14.37
C ALA A 2 -6.52 -12.56 -13.77
N THR A 3 -5.25 -12.26 -13.50
CA THR A 3 -4.43 -13.13 -12.68
C THR A 3 -5.19 -13.28 -11.37
N ASN A 4 -5.67 -14.49 -11.08
CA ASN A 4 -6.14 -14.84 -9.75
C ASN A 4 -4.92 -14.84 -8.85
N LEU A 5 -4.38 -13.65 -8.57
CA LEU A 5 -3.42 -13.40 -7.51
C LEU A 5 -4.11 -13.86 -6.25
N GLN A 6 -3.63 -14.96 -5.70
CA GLN A 6 -4.12 -15.47 -4.44
C GLN A 6 -3.71 -14.43 -3.39
N MET A 7 -4.69 -13.72 -2.84
CA MET A 7 -4.42 -12.73 -1.80
C MET A 7 -3.92 -13.50 -0.57
N THR A 8 -2.60 -13.55 -0.39
CA THR A 8 -2.02 -14.15 0.80
C THR A 8 -2.42 -13.33 2.02
N PRO A 9 -2.50 -13.94 3.22
CA PRO A 9 -2.78 -13.20 4.44
C PRO A 9 -1.86 -11.99 4.65
N GLN A 10 -0.60 -12.09 4.22
CA GLN A 10 0.39 -11.03 4.23
C GLN A 10 0.02 -9.90 3.26
N LEU A 11 -0.37 -10.25 2.03
CA LEU A 11 -0.78 -9.28 1.02
C LEU A 11 -2.07 -8.53 1.43
N GLU A 12 -3.04 -9.24 2.02
CA GLU A 12 -4.25 -8.64 2.58
C GLU A 12 -3.92 -7.68 3.73
N GLN A 13 -2.99 -8.06 4.61
CA GLN A 13 -2.54 -7.20 5.70
C GLN A 13 -1.92 -5.91 5.15
N ILE A 14 -0.95 -6.00 4.24
CA ILE A 14 -0.27 -4.84 3.65
C ILE A 14 -1.30 -3.95 2.94
N HIS A 15 -2.26 -4.54 2.21
CA HIS A 15 -3.34 -3.79 1.57
C HIS A 15 -4.22 -3.04 2.57
N GLY A 16 -4.56 -3.68 3.69
CA GLY A 16 -5.28 -3.05 4.80
C GLY A 16 -4.53 -1.86 5.37
N GLU A 17 -3.24 -2.04 5.67
CA GLU A 17 -2.38 -0.97 6.21
C GLU A 17 -2.26 0.22 5.24
N ILE A 18 -2.08 -0.05 3.94
CA ILE A 18 -2.08 1.00 2.90
C ILE A 18 -3.39 1.79 2.92
N ARG A 19 -4.54 1.10 3.01
CA ARG A 19 -5.86 1.75 3.05
C ARG A 19 -6.03 2.63 4.29
N ASP A 20 -5.60 2.17 5.45
CA ASP A 20 -5.64 2.96 6.68
C ASP A 20 -4.71 4.17 6.61
N HIS A 21 -3.52 4.03 6.03
CA HIS A 21 -2.63 5.16 5.78
C HIS A 21 -3.27 6.21 4.86
N PHE A 22 -3.89 5.81 3.75
CA PHE A 22 -4.60 6.74 2.87
C PHE A 22 -5.75 7.45 3.58
N ARG A 23 -6.51 6.74 4.42
CA ARG A 23 -7.58 7.33 5.23
C ARG A 23 -7.03 8.34 6.23
N ALA A 24 -5.93 8.01 6.91
CA ALA A 24 -5.28 8.91 7.85
C ALA A 24 -4.72 10.16 7.16
N LEU A 25 -4.14 10.01 5.97
CA LEU A 25 -3.65 11.11 5.14
C LEU A 25 -4.79 12.03 4.70
N ALA A 26 -5.89 11.48 4.17
CA ALA A 26 -7.04 12.26 3.74
C ALA A 26 -7.62 13.09 4.89
N ASN A 27 -7.84 12.48 6.05
CA ASN A 27 -8.30 13.17 7.25
C ASN A 27 -7.29 14.23 7.73
N GLY A 28 -6.00 13.94 7.62
CA GLY A 28 -4.93 14.83 8.01
C GLY A 28 -4.85 16.08 7.15
N PHE A 29 -4.92 15.95 5.83
CA PHE A 29 -4.93 17.08 4.90
C PHE A 29 -6.20 17.93 5.06
N GLN A 30 -7.36 17.30 5.30
CA GLN A 30 -8.60 18.03 5.63
C GLN A 30 -8.48 18.86 6.92
N LYS A 31 -7.74 18.37 7.92
CA LYS A 31 -7.47 19.13 9.16
C LYS A 31 -6.43 20.23 8.92
N LEU A 32 -5.39 19.94 8.15
CA LEU A 32 -4.30 20.86 7.82
C LEU A 32 -4.82 22.15 7.18
N ASP A 33 -5.78 22.02 6.25
CA ASP A 33 -6.43 23.15 5.56
C ASP A 33 -7.13 24.12 6.54
N LYS A 34 -7.59 23.61 7.69
CA LYS A 34 -8.29 24.40 8.72
C LYS A 34 -7.34 25.07 9.71
N ILE A 35 -6.05 24.71 9.72
CA ILE A 35 -5.05 25.27 10.64
C ILE A 35 -4.55 26.60 10.08
N LYS A 36 -4.79 27.68 10.83
CA LYS A 36 -4.31 29.03 10.47
C LYS A 36 -2.93 29.36 11.03
N ASP A 37 -2.51 28.66 12.08
CA ASP A 37 -1.20 28.87 12.71
C ASP A 37 -0.11 28.14 11.90
N SER A 38 0.82 28.90 11.33
CA SER A 38 1.85 28.36 10.43
C SER A 38 2.81 27.38 11.11
N ASN A 39 3.08 27.55 12.41
CA ASN A 39 3.96 26.63 13.15
C ASN A 39 3.27 25.27 13.31
N ARG A 40 2.01 25.26 13.75
CA ARG A 40 1.20 24.04 13.86
C ARG A 40 0.94 23.39 12.50
N GLN A 41 0.75 24.18 11.45
CA GLN A 41 0.61 23.68 10.09
C GLN A 41 1.88 22.94 9.64
N SER A 42 3.05 23.52 9.88
CA SER A 42 4.35 22.90 9.57
C SER A 42 4.54 21.56 10.31
N THR A 43 4.25 21.53 11.62
CA THR A 43 4.32 20.28 12.40
C THR A 43 3.38 19.21 11.85
N GLN A 44 2.14 19.58 11.53
CA GLN A 44 1.17 18.63 10.97
C GLN A 44 1.58 18.12 9.58
N LEU A 45 2.17 18.98 8.75
CA LEU A 45 2.73 18.59 7.44
C LEU A 45 3.89 17.60 7.58
N GLU A 46 4.74 17.77 8.58
CA GLU A 46 5.85 16.86 8.84
C GLU A 46 5.35 15.46 9.22
N GLU A 47 4.33 15.38 10.07
CA GLU A 47 3.65 14.11 10.40
C GLU A 47 2.99 13.46 9.19
N LEU A 48 2.30 14.24 8.35
CA LEU A 48 1.67 13.72 7.13
C LEU A 48 2.73 13.23 6.13
N THR A 49 3.84 13.94 6.01
CA THR A 49 4.97 13.53 5.18
C THR A 49 5.56 12.21 5.67
N GLY A 50 5.68 12.02 6.98
CA GLY A 50 6.06 10.73 7.58
C GLY A 50 5.13 9.59 7.16
N LYS A 51 3.81 9.80 7.28
CA LYS A 51 2.80 8.82 6.86
C LYS A 51 2.83 8.52 5.36
N MET A 52 3.10 9.52 4.51
CA MET A 52 3.24 9.31 3.06
C MET A 52 4.47 8.45 2.74
N ARG A 53 5.59 8.65 3.44
CA ARG A 53 6.79 7.82 3.27
C ARG A 53 6.53 6.37 3.63
N GLU A 54 5.80 6.14 4.73
CA GLU A 54 5.43 4.79 5.15
C GLU A 54 4.45 4.14 4.16
N CYS A 55 3.41 4.87 3.75
CA CYS A 55 2.49 4.38 2.71
C CYS A 55 3.23 4.00 1.42
N LYS A 56 4.22 4.80 0.99
CA LYS A 56 5.06 4.49 -0.18
C LYS A 56 5.92 3.24 0.02
N ARG A 57 6.38 2.97 1.25
CA ARG A 57 7.11 1.75 1.59
C ARG A 57 6.21 0.53 1.48
N LEU A 58 5.04 0.58 2.09
CA LEU A 58 4.05 -0.49 2.04
C LEU A 58 3.59 -0.81 0.61
N ILE A 59 3.38 0.21 -0.24
CA ILE A 59 3.04 0.00 -1.65
C ILE A 59 4.15 -0.78 -2.37
N LYS A 60 5.42 -0.45 -2.13
CA LYS A 60 6.54 -1.20 -2.72
C LYS A 60 6.62 -2.63 -2.20
N GLU A 61 6.28 -2.85 -0.94
CA GLU A 61 6.23 -4.18 -0.33
C GLU A 61 5.09 -5.01 -0.92
N PHE A 62 3.92 -4.40 -1.11
CA PHE A 62 2.77 -4.98 -1.80
C PHE A 62 3.11 -5.39 -3.24
N ASP A 63 3.72 -4.49 -4.02
CA ASP A 63 4.20 -4.77 -5.37
C ASP A 63 5.24 -5.90 -5.41
N ARG A 64 6.12 -5.97 -4.40
CA ARG A 64 7.12 -7.02 -4.31
C ARG A 64 6.48 -8.38 -4.01
N GLU A 65 5.58 -8.43 -3.03
CA GLU A 65 4.90 -9.66 -2.62
C GLU A 65 4.06 -10.24 -3.77
N ILE A 66 3.38 -9.38 -4.55
CA ILE A 66 2.70 -9.77 -5.80
C ILE A 66 3.67 -10.44 -6.78
N LYS A 67 4.85 -9.83 -7.01
CA LYS A 67 5.84 -10.37 -7.95
C LYS A 67 6.47 -11.67 -7.46
N ASP A 68 6.71 -11.81 -6.16
CA ASP A 68 7.22 -13.02 -5.54
C ASP A 68 6.19 -14.18 -5.68
N GLU A 69 4.90 -13.89 -5.50
CA GLU A 69 3.79 -14.82 -5.75
C GLU A 69 3.70 -15.24 -7.22
N GLU A 70 3.78 -14.28 -8.15
CA GLU A 70 3.79 -14.58 -9.59
C GLU A 70 5.00 -15.40 -10.02
N GLY A 71 6.18 -15.14 -9.44
CA GLY A 71 7.42 -15.86 -9.73
C GLY A 71 7.47 -17.29 -9.17
N ARG A 72 6.70 -17.58 -8.11
CA ARG A 72 6.56 -18.93 -7.53
C ARG A 72 5.60 -19.83 -8.30
N ASN A 73 4.79 -19.30 -9.22
CA ASN A 73 3.94 -20.10 -10.07
C ASN A 73 4.70 -20.51 -11.36
N PRO A 74 5.25 -21.75 -11.47
CA PRO A 74 5.77 -22.22 -12.74
C PRO A 74 4.64 -22.22 -13.79
N PRO A 75 4.95 -22.06 -15.09
CA PRO A 75 3.94 -22.11 -16.14
C PRO A 75 3.16 -23.43 -16.03
N ARG A 76 1.88 -23.33 -15.66
CA ARG A 76 0.96 -24.47 -15.65
C ARG A 76 0.56 -24.79 -17.08
N SER A 77 1.47 -25.41 -17.81
CA SER A 77 1.27 -26.05 -19.11
C SER A 77 2.65 -26.64 -19.45
N GLU A 78 2.89 -27.94 -19.30
CA GLU A 78 2.35 -28.97 -20.17
C GLU A 78 1.97 -30.23 -19.39
N GLN A 79 0.67 -30.40 -19.12
CA GLN A 79 0.11 -31.76 -19.13
C GLN A 79 -0.16 -32.10 -20.59
N ALA A 80 0.87 -32.57 -21.30
CA ALA A 80 0.64 -33.39 -22.48
C ALA A 80 0.45 -34.83 -21.99
N THR A 81 -0.81 -35.16 -21.68
CA THR A 81 -1.28 -36.53 -21.65
C THR A 81 -1.38 -37.03 -23.09
N GLN A 82 -0.38 -37.78 -23.54
CA GLN A 82 -0.49 -38.98 -24.41
C GLN A 82 0.89 -39.52 -24.75
#